data_AF-A0A8B3FIQ9-F1
#
_entry.id   AF-A0A8B3FIQ9-F1
#
_cell.length_a   1.000
_cell.length_b   1.000
_cell.length_c   1.000
_cell.angle_alpha   90.00
_cell.angle_beta   90.00
_cell.angle_gamma   90.00
#
_symmetry.space_group_name_H-M   'P 1'
#
loop_
_entity.id
_entity.type
_entity.pdbx_description
1 polymer ?
#
loop_
_entity_poly.entity_id
_entity_poly.type
_entity_poly.pdbx_seq_one_letter_code
_entity_poly.pdbx_strand_id
1 'polypeptide(L)' 'MCTPAWLDEQVTAHGPLIGRHHLIVTRMDLNSAIGFLRQTIENEHADSWAGLAARFMNIGSWEFEDYAPNTA' A
#
# COMPACT_ATOMS: atom_id res chain seq x y z
N MET A 1 8.15 -7.82 -14.67
CA MET A 1 6.92 -8.08 -15.43
C MET A 1 5.95 -8.78 -14.49
N CYS A 2 4.75 -8.24 -14.29
CA CYS A 2 3.71 -8.83 -13.45
C CYS A 2 2.58 -9.28 -14.39
N THR A 3 2.50 -10.57 -14.69
CA THR A 3 1.40 -11.09 -15.52
C THR A 3 0.15 -11.22 -14.65
N PRO A 4 -1.07 -11.01 -15.20
CA PRO A 4 -2.31 -11.19 -14.43
C PRO A 4 -2.42 -12.57 -13.77
N ALA A 5 -2.02 -13.64 -14.47
CA ALA A 5 -2.06 -15.01 -13.93
C ALA A 5 -1.14 -15.17 -12.70
N TRP A 6 0.11 -14.72 -12.80
CA TRP A 6 1.03 -14.71 -11.67
C TRP A 6 0.48 -13.90 -10.49
N LEU A 7 -0.10 -12.72 -10.73
CA LEU A 7 -0.66 -11.90 -9.67
C LEU A 7 -1.82 -12.59 -8.95
N ASP A 8 -2.69 -13.26 -9.70
CA ASP A 8 -3.80 -14.05 -9.16
C ASP A 8 -3.31 -15.21 -8.28
N GLU A 9 -2.27 -15.93 -8.72
CA GLU A 9 -1.61 -16.97 -7.92
C GLU A 9 -1.04 -16.41 -6.61
N GLN A 10 -0.37 -15.26 -6.65
CA GLN A 10 0.22 -14.65 -5.45
C GLN A 10 -0.85 -14.23 -4.44
N VAL A 11 -1.91 -13.56 -4.88
CA VAL A 11 -2.97 -13.08 -3.99
C VAL A 11 -3.78 -14.25 -3.44
N THR A 12 -3.97 -15.31 -4.23
CA THR A 12 -4.63 -16.54 -3.78
C THR A 12 -3.81 -17.29 -2.73
N ALA A 13 -2.49 -17.37 -2.90
CA ALA A 13 -1.60 -18.11 -2.00
C ALA A 13 -1.26 -17.35 -0.71
N HIS A 14 -1.12 -16.03 -0.78
CA HIS A 14 -0.58 -15.21 0.31
C HIS A 14 -1.57 -14.20 0.89
N GLY A 15 -2.75 -14.06 0.29
CA GLY A 15 -3.75 -13.08 0.69
C GLY A 15 -3.55 -11.71 0.01
N PRO A 16 -4.21 -10.65 0.51
CA PRO A 16 -4.14 -9.32 -0.09
C PRO A 16 -2.71 -8.79 -0.21
N LEU A 17 -2.44 -8.05 -1.28
CA LEU A 17 -1.12 -7.45 -1.56
C LEU A 17 -1.25 -5.95 -1.78
N ILE A 18 -0.20 -5.21 -1.44
CA ILE A 18 -0.07 -3.79 -1.78
C ILE A 18 0.81 -3.65 -3.02
N GLY A 19 0.21 -3.21 -4.11
CA GLY A 19 0.92 -2.56 -5.20
C GLY A 19 1.06 -1.06 -4.91
N ARG A 20 1.82 -0.33 -5.74
CA ARG A 20 2.01 1.12 -5.57
C ARG A 20 0.64 1.84 -5.50
N HIS A 21 0.25 2.26 -4.31
CA HIS A 21 -1.05 2.88 -3.96
C HIS A 21 -2.31 2.03 -4.28
N HIS A 22 -2.16 0.71 -4.50
CA HIS A 22 -3.27 -0.16 -4.87
C HIS A 22 -3.34 -1.37 -3.95
N LEU A 23 -4.53 -1.65 -3.44
CA LEU A 23 -4.83 -2.91 -2.75
C LEU A 23 -5.30 -3.94 -3.78
N ILE A 24 -4.58 -5.05 -3.86
CA ILE A 24 -4.85 -6.15 -4.79
C ILE A 24 -5.46 -7.31 -4.01
N VAL A 25 -6.69 -7.69 -4.39
CA VAL A 25 -7.48 -8.74 -3.73
C VAL A 25 -8.16 -9.62 -4.78
N THR A 26 -8.38 -10.91 -4.47
CA THR A 26 -9.14 -11.82 -5.35
C THR A 26 -10.62 -11.44 -5.42
N ARG A 27 -11.19 -11.00 -4.29
CA ARG A 27 -12.55 -10.48 -4.20
C ARG A 27 -12.59 -9.29 -3.27
N MET A 28 -13.23 -8.21 -3.71
CA MET A 28 -13.42 -7.03 -2.88
C MET A 28 -14.40 -7.32 -1.74
N ASP A 29 -13.89 -7.34 -0.52
CA ASP A 29 -14.65 -7.30 0.72
C ASP A 29 -14.13 -6.14 1.58
N LEU A 30 -15.00 -5.20 1.91
CA LEU A 30 -14.59 -3.94 2.54
C LEU A 30 -14.03 -4.15 3.95
N ASN A 31 -14.63 -5.07 4.73
CA ASN A 31 -14.19 -5.33 6.09
C ASN A 31 -12.80 -5.97 6.10
N SER A 32 -12.58 -6.95 5.21
CA SER A 32 -11.29 -7.60 5.02
C SER A 32 -10.22 -6.63 4.52
N ALA A 33 -10.58 -5.76 3.57
CA ALA A 33 -9.68 -4.71 3.07
C ALA A 33 -9.26 -3.74 4.17
N ILE A 34 -10.20 -3.25 4.98
CA ILE A 34 -9.90 -2.37 6.13
C ILE A 34 -9.04 -3.09 7.16
N GLY A 35 -9.36 -4.34 7.49
CA GLY A 35 -8.59 -5.15 8.43
C GLY A 35 -7.14 -5.34 7.98
N PHE A 36 -6.95 -5.69 6.71
CA PHE A 36 -5.62 -5.83 6.12
C PHE A 36 -4.84 -4.51 6.16
N LEU A 37 -5.42 -3.41 5.68
CA LEU A 37 -4.75 -2.11 5.68
C LEU A 37 -4.38 -1.64 7.08
N ARG A 38 -5.26 -1.85 8.07
CA ARG A 38 -4.97 -1.55 9.47
C ARG A 38 -3.75 -2.32 9.95
N GLN A 39 -3.75 -3.64 9.74
CA GLN A 39 -2.62 -4.48 10.14
C GLN A 39 -1.33 -4.08 9.43
N THR A 40 -1.38 -3.71 8.14
CA THR A 40 -0.21 -3.23 7.41
C THR A 40 0.33 -1.95 8.04
N ILE A 41 -0.52 -0.97 8.30
CA ILE A 41 -0.13 0.32 8.90
C ILE A 41 0.43 0.12 10.32
N GLU A 42 -0.20 -0.72 11.14
CA GLU A 42 0.21 -0.98 12.53
C GLU A 42 1.59 -1.66 12.62
N ASN A 43 2.00 -2.40 11.59
CA ASN A 43 3.29 -3.07 11.52
C ASN A 43 4.42 -2.20 10.96
N GLU A 44 4.12 -1.00 10.46
CA GLU A 44 5.17 -0.09 9.96
C GLU A 44 5.86 0.63 11.11
N HIS A 45 7.19 0.57 11.10
CA HIS A 45 8.04 1.22 12.09
C HIS A 45 9.23 1.89 11.40
N ALA A 46 9.65 3.04 11.94
CA ALA A 46 10.84 3.74 11.51
C ALA A 46 11.41 4.57 12.66
N ASP A 47 12.71 4.87 12.59
CA ASP A 47 13.41 5.65 13.61
C ASP A 47 13.07 7.15 13.58
N SER A 48 12.28 7.58 12.58
CA SER A 48 11.86 8.97 12.42
C SER A 48 10.48 9.07 11.77
N TRP A 49 9.79 10.18 12.05
CA TRP A 49 8.53 10.52 11.40
C TRP A 49 8.66 10.62 9.87
N ALA A 50 9.76 11.18 9.37
CA ALA A 50 10.02 11.25 7.94
C ALA A 50 10.19 9.85 7.32
N GLY A 51 10.90 8.95 8.01
CA GLY A 51 11.06 7.56 7.56
C GLY A 51 9.73 6.78 7.58
N LEU A 52 8.87 7.04 8.56
CA LEU A 52 7.55 6.43 8.64
C LEU A 52 6.62 6.95 7.52
N ALA A 53 6.61 8.27 7.29
CA ALA A 53 5.85 8.88 6.20
C ALA A 53 6.26 8.31 4.84
N ALA A 54 7.57 8.13 4.61
CA ALA A 54 8.07 7.52 3.37
C ALA A 54 7.61 6.08 3.15
N ARG A 55 7.40 5.31 4.23
CA ARG A 55 6.85 3.96 4.14
C ARG A 55 5.36 3.99 3.77
N PHE A 56 4.60 4.89 4.37
CA PHE A 56 3.17 5.07 4.07
C PHE A 56 2.89 5.51 2.63
N MET A 57 3.79 6.26 1.99
CA MET A 57 3.67 6.62 0.57
C MET A 57 3.51 5.38 -0.34
N ASN A 58 4.09 4.23 0.01
CA ASN A 58 3.91 3.01 -0.79
C ASN A 58 2.50 2.41 -0.68
N ILE A 59 1.80 2.70 0.43
CA ILE A 59 0.51 2.10 0.80
C ILE A 59 -0.65 2.91 0.23
N GLY A 60 -0.60 4.23 0.38
CA GLY A 60 -1.64 5.14 -0.07
C GLY A 60 -1.05 6.26 -0.88
N SER A 61 -1.78 6.71 -1.91
CA SER A 61 -1.40 7.93 -2.59
C SER A 61 -1.91 9.14 -1.81
N TRP A 62 -1.07 10.16 -1.69
CA TRP A 62 -1.44 11.43 -1.05
C TRP A 62 -1.52 12.53 -2.10
N GLU A 63 -2.47 13.46 -1.95
CA GLU A 63 -2.69 14.57 -2.90
C GLU A 63 -1.45 15.48 -3.08
N PHE A 64 -0.50 15.41 -2.13
CA PHE A 64 0.75 16.16 -2.14
C PHE A 64 2.00 15.27 -2.28
N GLU A 65 1.84 14.00 -2.69
CA GLU A 65 2.91 13.01 -2.77
C GLU A 65 4.09 13.41 -3.68
N ASP A 66 3.87 14.38 -4.58
CA ASP A 66 4.91 14.99 -5.43
C ASP A 66 4.90 16.54 -5.35
N TYR A 67 4.34 17.10 -4.27
CA TYR A 67 4.29 18.56 -4.12
C TYR A 67 5.67 19.13 -3.80
N ALA A 68 6.28 19.80 -4.79
CA ALA A 68 7.41 20.69 -4.59
C ALA A 68 6.89 22.14 -4.51
N PRO A 69 6.93 22.80 -3.33
CA PRO A 69 6.59 24.20 -3.25
C PRO A 69 7.55 25.01 -4.13
N ASN A 70 7.00 25.82 -5.03
CA ASN A 70 7.77 26.69 -5.90
C ASN A 70 8.47 27.78 -5.04
N THR A 71 9.74 27.59 -4.71
CA THR A 71 10.57 28.64 -4.14
C THR A 71 11.03 29.56 -5.26
N ALA A 72 10.35 30.69 -5.41
CA ALA A 72 10.83 31.84 -6.17
C ALA A 72 11.95 32.58 -5.42
#